data_AF-A0A2D9D8T1-F1
#
_entry.id   AF-A0A2D9D8T1-F1
#
_cell.length_a   1.000
_cell.length_b   1.000
_cell.length_c   1.000
_cell.angle_alpha   90.00
_cell.angle_beta   90.00
_cell.angle_gamma   90.00
#
_symmetry.space_group_name_H-M   'P 1'
#
loop_
_entity.id
_entity.type
_entity.pdbx_description
1 polymer ?
#
loop_
_entity_poly.entity_id
_entity_poly.type
_entity_poly.pdbx_seq_one_letter_code
_entity_poly.pdbx_strand_id
1 'polypeptide(L)'
;MRIFIYTLFLTICISSCKKDPEIITNNDAPFYAEIPTILLENYVNRLYIDLLGREPLDDEMIHDVQYLRDADVTLESRDSLIYRLQFDTTFIEGDSSYKFAYFHRMYEMIKVRLLEGASNAYISDDLNNFWNDYVKDSINGDLLSANKKLLEYNILKSVLDSELDYYNNEIELNEMHRRMIYNSVYDKINMNTFNFINAAFDNLLFRYPTQYEFDEVYLMIEDNTAQIVLGSSGNNKEAFTNIICNTREFYEGVITWAYVTLLARYPSSEETDILMQKFYYDHDFQWVQRQIMQSDEYAHFD
;
A
#
# COMPACT_ATOMS: atom_id res chain seq x y z
N MET A 1 40.01 -9.80 49.47
CA MET A 1 40.24 -9.26 48.11
C MET A 1 39.34 -9.93 47.05
N ARG A 2 38.05 -10.13 47.34
CA ARG A 2 37.03 -10.60 46.38
C ARG A 2 35.71 -9.81 46.47
N ILE A 3 35.55 -8.95 47.47
CA ILE A 3 34.36 -8.12 47.68
C ILE A 3 34.52 -6.72 47.05
N PHE A 4 35.74 -6.26 46.81
CA PHE A 4 36.02 -5.00 46.11
C PHE A 4 35.89 -5.08 44.58
N ILE A 5 35.75 -6.28 44.02
CA ILE A 5 35.61 -6.49 42.57
C ILE A 5 34.12 -6.43 42.15
N TYR A 6 33.18 -6.70 43.06
CA TYR A 6 31.75 -6.63 42.75
C TYR A 6 31.19 -5.20 42.81
N THR A 7 31.84 -4.28 43.52
CA THR A 7 31.44 -2.86 43.55
C THR A 7 31.93 -2.06 42.34
N LEU A 8 32.93 -2.56 41.60
CA LEU A 8 33.44 -1.90 40.39
C LEU A 8 32.66 -2.31 39.12
N PHE A 9 31.94 -3.43 39.15
CA PHE A 9 31.14 -3.92 38.02
C PHE A 9 29.68 -3.46 38.03
N LEU A 10 29.19 -2.87 39.14
CA LEU A 10 27.82 -2.37 39.25
C LEU A 10 27.68 -0.89 38.84
N THR A 11 28.78 -0.16 38.68
CA THR A 11 28.76 1.28 38.37
C THR A 11 28.87 1.61 36.88
N ILE A 12 29.04 0.61 36.01
CA ILE A 12 29.19 0.81 34.55
C ILE A 12 27.85 0.62 33.79
N CYS A 13 26.79 0.10 34.42
CA CYS A 13 25.51 -0.19 33.76
C CYS A 13 24.49 0.97 33.73
N ILE A 14 24.90 2.23 33.99
CA ILE A 14 23.95 3.37 34.03
C ILE A 14 24.23 4.46 32.98
N SER A 15 25.17 4.26 32.06
CA SER A 15 25.23 5.08 30.83
C SER A 15 24.36 4.46 29.75
N SER A 16 23.05 4.51 29.97
CA SER A 16 22.12 4.52 28.85
C SER A 16 22.32 5.84 28.13
N CYS A 17 22.97 5.79 26.97
CA CYS A 17 22.85 6.86 25.98
C CYS A 17 21.35 6.99 25.70
N LYS A 18 20.73 8.04 26.25
CA LYS A 18 19.53 8.55 25.61
C LYS A 18 19.98 8.99 24.23
N LYS A 19 19.47 8.33 23.19
CA LYS A 19 19.44 8.94 21.87
C LYS A 19 18.53 10.15 22.10
N ASP A 20 19.13 11.34 22.18
CA ASP A 20 18.34 12.55 22.10
C ASP A 20 17.50 12.39 20.83
N PRO A 21 16.16 12.53 20.90
CA PRO A 21 15.41 12.64 19.68
C PRO A 21 15.98 13.89 19.03
N GLU A 22 16.68 13.72 17.91
CA GLU A 22 17.02 14.80 17.02
C GLU A 22 15.68 15.21 16.38
N ILE A 23 14.84 15.85 17.19
CA ILE A 23 13.75 16.65 16.69
C ILE A 23 14.49 17.79 16.01
N ILE A 24 14.39 17.87 14.69
CA ILE A 24 14.83 19.04 13.93
C ILE A 24 13.94 20.20 14.37
N THR A 25 14.26 20.79 15.52
CA THR A 25 13.68 22.03 15.99
C THR A 25 14.41 23.14 15.24
N ASN A 26 13.68 23.84 14.36
CA ASN A 26 14.14 24.69 13.24
C ASN A 26 14.32 23.96 11.90
N ASN A 27 13.32 23.18 11.45
CA ASN A 27 13.07 23.11 10.01
C ASN A 27 12.27 24.37 9.63
N ASP A 28 12.91 25.54 9.71
CA ASP A 28 12.31 26.74 9.11
C ASP A 28 12.27 26.46 7.61
N ALA A 29 11.06 26.34 7.06
CA ALA A 29 10.87 26.11 5.64
C ALA A 29 11.69 27.13 4.85
N PRO A 30 12.45 26.71 3.82
CA PRO A 30 13.13 27.64 2.92
C PRO A 30 12.16 28.73 2.45
N PHE A 31 12.63 29.96 2.35
CA PHE A 31 11.78 31.04 1.85
C PHE A 31 11.56 30.85 0.34
N TYR A 32 10.36 30.42 -0.03
CA TYR A 32 10.02 30.01 -1.40
C TYR A 32 9.48 31.12 -2.31
N ALA A 33 9.60 32.40 -1.90
CA ALA A 33 9.03 33.52 -2.66
C ALA A 33 9.61 33.68 -4.09
N GLU A 34 10.68 32.95 -4.42
CA GLU A 34 11.34 32.98 -5.72
C GLU A 34 11.25 31.67 -6.53
N ILE A 35 10.48 30.66 -6.08
CA ILE A 35 10.29 29.44 -6.91
C ILE A 35 9.72 29.88 -8.28
N PRO A 36 10.34 29.54 -9.43
CA PRO A 36 9.77 29.82 -10.74
C PRO A 36 8.34 29.27 -10.91
N THR A 37 7.42 30.03 -11.51
CA THR A 37 6.03 29.56 -11.73
C THR A 37 5.97 28.23 -12.46
N ILE A 38 6.85 28.02 -13.44
CA ILE A 38 6.95 26.76 -14.16
C ILE A 38 7.28 25.57 -13.27
N LEU A 39 8.05 25.75 -12.19
CA LEU A 39 8.32 24.66 -11.23
C LEU A 39 7.08 24.34 -10.40
N LEU A 40 6.29 25.35 -10.00
CA LEU A 40 5.02 25.10 -9.33
C LEU A 40 4.01 24.41 -10.24
N GLU A 41 3.89 24.84 -11.50
CA GLU A 41 3.01 24.21 -12.48
C GLU A 41 3.41 22.74 -12.71
N ASN A 42 4.72 22.45 -12.82
CA ASN A 42 5.22 21.09 -12.93
C ASN A 42 4.90 20.25 -11.69
N TYR A 43 5.05 20.83 -10.49
CA TYR A 43 4.72 20.16 -9.23
C TYR A 43 3.23 19.83 -9.15
N VAL A 44 2.35 20.81 -9.41
CA VAL A 44 0.89 20.61 -9.43
C VAL A 44 0.50 19.57 -10.49
N ASN A 45 1.06 19.64 -11.69
CA ASN A 45 0.79 18.65 -12.73
C ASN A 45 1.15 17.23 -12.28
N ARG A 46 2.34 17.07 -11.67
CA ARG A 46 2.81 15.79 -11.16
C ARG A 46 1.89 15.24 -10.06
N LEU A 47 1.43 16.09 -9.12
CA LEU A 47 0.46 15.69 -8.09
C LEU A 47 -0.82 15.11 -8.69
N TYR A 48 -1.39 15.79 -9.69
CA TYR A 48 -2.61 15.36 -10.37
C TYR A 48 -2.41 14.04 -11.12
N ILE A 49 -1.29 13.88 -11.84
CA ILE A 49 -0.99 12.64 -12.57
C ILE A 49 -0.81 11.47 -11.60
N ASP A 50 -0.03 11.65 -10.55
CA ASP A 50 0.30 10.56 -9.62
C ASP A 50 -0.89 10.16 -8.75
N LEU A 51 -1.70 11.13 -8.27
CA LEU A 51 -2.84 10.86 -7.40
C LEU A 51 -4.12 10.51 -8.15
N LEU A 52 -4.40 11.19 -9.27
CA LEU A 52 -5.69 11.09 -9.97
C LEU A 52 -5.57 10.40 -11.34
N GLY A 53 -4.36 10.22 -11.87
CA GLY A 53 -4.14 9.57 -13.17
C GLY A 53 -4.44 10.47 -14.37
N ARG A 54 -4.50 11.80 -14.19
CA ARG A 54 -4.75 12.79 -15.25
C ARG A 54 -4.00 14.10 -14.99
N GLU A 55 -3.86 14.92 -16.01
CA GLU A 55 -3.41 16.30 -15.86
C GLU A 55 -4.51 17.17 -15.20
N PRO A 56 -4.15 18.27 -14.51
CA PRO A 56 -5.13 19.24 -14.02
C PRO A 56 -5.81 19.96 -15.18
N LEU A 57 -7.06 20.34 -14.98
CA LEU A 57 -7.77 21.30 -15.85
C LEU A 57 -7.11 22.69 -15.74
N ASP A 58 -7.29 23.54 -16.75
CA ASP A 58 -6.71 24.90 -16.76
C ASP A 58 -7.06 25.70 -15.49
N ASP A 59 -8.32 25.66 -15.06
CA ASP A 59 -8.77 26.35 -13.85
C ASP A 59 -8.21 25.72 -12.57
N GLU A 60 -8.05 24.39 -12.52
CA GLU A 60 -7.43 23.68 -11.39
C GLU A 60 -5.96 24.10 -11.25
N MET A 61 -5.21 24.12 -12.37
CA MET A 61 -3.81 24.54 -12.42
C MET A 61 -3.65 25.98 -11.92
N ILE A 62 -4.44 26.92 -12.47
CA ILE A 62 -4.38 28.33 -12.08
C ILE A 62 -4.68 28.50 -10.58
N HIS A 63 -5.75 27.84 -10.11
CA HIS A 63 -6.17 27.93 -8.71
C HIS A 63 -5.10 27.38 -7.77
N ASP A 64 -4.56 26.21 -8.05
CA ASP A 64 -3.66 25.52 -7.13
C ASP A 64 -2.26 26.13 -7.08
N VAL A 65 -1.76 26.61 -8.22
CA VAL A 65 -0.53 27.41 -8.24
C VAL A 65 -0.72 28.69 -7.44
N GLN A 66 -1.85 29.38 -7.60
CA GLN A 66 -2.13 30.59 -6.82
C GLN A 66 -2.27 30.30 -5.33
N TYR A 67 -2.96 29.22 -4.96
CA TYR A 67 -3.06 28.76 -3.57
C TYR A 67 -1.69 28.53 -2.94
N LEU A 68 -0.79 27.80 -3.62
CA LEU A 68 0.56 27.56 -3.14
C LEU A 68 1.36 28.87 -2.99
N ARG A 69 1.19 29.82 -3.92
CA ARG A 69 1.82 31.15 -3.85
C ARG A 69 1.36 31.95 -2.64
N ASP A 70 0.06 32.01 -2.42
CA ASP A 70 -0.54 32.77 -1.33
C ASP A 70 -0.22 32.16 0.05
N ALA A 71 0.12 30.86 0.07
CA ALA A 71 0.51 30.11 1.25
C ALA A 71 2.03 29.86 1.37
N ASP A 72 2.85 30.66 0.68
CA ASP A 72 4.32 30.63 0.74
C ASP A 72 4.96 29.26 0.40
N VAL A 73 4.24 28.36 -0.28
CA VAL A 73 4.68 27.03 -0.72
C VAL A 73 5.30 26.19 0.43
N THR A 74 4.85 26.40 1.67
CA THR A 74 5.34 25.63 2.82
C THR A 74 4.96 24.15 2.72
N LEU A 75 5.63 23.29 3.49
CA LEU A 75 5.28 21.86 3.55
C LEU A 75 3.80 21.66 3.93
N GLU A 76 3.27 22.48 4.84
CA GLU A 76 1.86 22.44 5.26
C GLU A 76 0.90 22.83 4.13
N SER A 77 1.25 23.83 3.31
CA SER A 77 0.43 24.20 2.14
C SER A 77 0.40 23.08 1.10
N ARG A 78 1.54 22.42 0.88
CA ARG A 78 1.66 21.27 -0.03
C ARG A 78 0.87 20.07 0.48
N ASP A 79 1.03 19.70 1.76
CA ASP A 79 0.23 18.64 2.41
C ASP A 79 -1.26 18.92 2.29
N SER A 80 -1.68 20.17 2.51
CA SER A 80 -3.09 20.58 2.39
C SER A 80 -3.64 20.42 0.97
N LEU A 81 -2.85 20.79 -0.04
CA LEU A 81 -3.21 20.57 -1.45
C LEU A 81 -3.33 19.07 -1.75
N ILE A 82 -2.34 18.27 -1.36
CA ILE A 82 -2.35 16.82 -1.58
C ILE A 82 -3.54 16.17 -0.87
N TYR A 83 -3.80 16.55 0.38
CA TYR A 83 -4.95 16.07 1.15
C TYR A 83 -6.27 16.39 0.46
N ARG A 84 -6.42 17.60 -0.11
CA ARG A 84 -7.60 17.98 -0.90
C ARG A 84 -7.77 17.04 -2.09
N LEU A 85 -6.71 16.75 -2.84
CA LEU A 85 -6.75 15.81 -3.96
C LEU A 85 -7.08 14.36 -3.53
N GLN A 86 -6.75 13.96 -2.30
CA GLN A 86 -7.07 12.62 -1.78
C GLN A 86 -8.51 12.50 -1.25
N PHE A 87 -9.09 13.56 -0.71
CA PHE A 87 -10.29 13.45 0.14
C PHE A 87 -11.45 14.40 -0.17
N ASP A 88 -11.26 15.41 -1.03
CA ASP A 88 -12.35 16.32 -1.39
C ASP A 88 -13.43 15.60 -2.20
N THR A 89 -14.68 15.72 -1.74
CA THR A 89 -15.88 15.09 -2.31
C THR A 89 -16.69 16.04 -3.20
N THR A 90 -16.20 17.27 -3.39
CA THR A 90 -16.82 18.25 -4.28
C THR A 90 -16.90 17.68 -5.70
N PHE A 91 -18.04 17.93 -6.36
CA PHE A 91 -18.27 17.39 -7.69
C PHE A 91 -17.30 17.99 -8.71
N ILE A 92 -16.59 17.12 -9.43
CA ILE A 92 -15.73 17.47 -10.57
C ILE A 92 -16.21 16.68 -11.79
N GLU A 93 -16.49 17.37 -12.90
CA GLU A 93 -16.91 16.71 -14.13
C GLU A 93 -15.80 15.79 -14.65
N GLY A 94 -16.17 14.55 -15.00
CA GLY A 94 -15.22 13.49 -15.39
C GLY A 94 -14.75 12.62 -14.23
N ASP A 95 -14.52 13.20 -13.05
CA ASP A 95 -13.97 12.47 -11.89
C ASP A 95 -15.03 12.05 -10.86
N SER A 96 -16.23 12.61 -10.94
CA SER A 96 -17.22 12.64 -9.85
C SER A 96 -16.76 13.44 -8.63
N SER A 97 -15.56 13.19 -8.11
CA SER A 97 -14.86 14.02 -7.10
C SER A 97 -13.38 13.63 -7.07
N TYR A 98 -12.52 14.49 -6.51
CA TYR A 98 -11.10 14.16 -6.33
C TYR A 98 -10.92 12.89 -5.49
N LYS A 99 -11.69 12.74 -4.40
CA LYS A 99 -11.68 11.52 -3.59
C LYS A 99 -11.97 10.29 -4.44
N PHE A 100 -13.03 10.32 -5.26
CA PHE A 100 -13.38 9.17 -6.09
C PHE A 100 -12.27 8.82 -7.08
N ALA A 101 -11.74 9.82 -7.80
CA ALA A 101 -10.64 9.63 -8.74
C ALA A 101 -9.37 9.08 -8.07
N TYR A 102 -9.03 9.57 -6.88
CA TYR A 102 -7.88 9.08 -6.11
C TYR A 102 -8.02 7.60 -5.71
N PHE A 103 -9.16 7.20 -5.14
CA PHE A 103 -9.36 5.80 -4.73
C PHE A 103 -9.50 4.86 -5.94
N HIS A 104 -10.08 5.33 -7.05
CA HIS A 104 -10.09 4.61 -8.32
C HIS A 104 -8.66 4.38 -8.83
N ARG A 105 -7.82 5.43 -8.83
CA ARG A 105 -6.42 5.35 -9.22
C ARG A 105 -5.64 4.36 -8.36
N MET A 106 -5.84 4.39 -7.05
CA MET A 106 -5.23 3.43 -6.10
C MET A 106 -5.59 1.98 -6.42
N TYR A 107 -6.87 1.72 -6.66
CA TYR A 107 -7.36 0.40 -7.06
C TYR A 107 -6.72 -0.08 -8.36
N GLU A 108 -6.68 0.76 -9.40
CA GLU A 108 -6.05 0.43 -10.68
C GLU A 108 -4.55 0.18 -10.54
N MET A 109 -3.82 0.99 -9.75
CA MET A 109 -2.39 0.81 -9.54
C MET A 109 -2.06 -0.52 -8.85
N ILE A 110 -2.86 -0.92 -7.86
CA ILE A 110 -2.68 -2.20 -7.16
C ILE A 110 -3.01 -3.36 -8.10
N LYS A 111 -4.05 -3.25 -8.93
CA LYS A 111 -4.33 -4.24 -9.98
C LYS A 111 -3.23 -4.33 -11.02
N VAL A 112 -2.64 -3.22 -11.46
CA VAL A 112 -1.48 -3.25 -12.38
C VAL A 112 -0.34 -4.04 -11.77
N ARG A 113 -0.04 -3.79 -10.48
CA ARG A 113 1.04 -4.46 -9.75
C ARG A 113 0.77 -5.95 -9.52
N LEU A 114 -0.42 -6.32 -9.09
CA LEU A 114 -0.70 -7.67 -8.58
C LEU A 114 -1.46 -8.54 -9.58
N LEU A 115 -2.26 -7.95 -10.46
CA LEU A 115 -3.13 -8.65 -11.42
C LEU A 115 -2.80 -8.34 -12.88
N GLU A 116 -1.58 -7.85 -13.17
CA GLU A 116 -1.12 -7.45 -14.51
C GLU A 116 -2.09 -6.47 -15.23
N GLY A 117 -2.81 -5.66 -14.45
CA GLY A 117 -3.78 -4.70 -14.99
C GLY A 117 -5.05 -5.33 -15.54
N ALA A 118 -5.44 -6.51 -15.03
CA ALA A 118 -6.69 -7.17 -15.39
C ALA A 118 -7.89 -6.21 -15.27
N SER A 119 -8.70 -6.15 -16.33
CA SER A 119 -9.88 -5.29 -16.36
C SER A 119 -10.99 -5.85 -15.47
N ASN A 120 -11.85 -4.96 -14.94
CA ASN A 120 -13.02 -5.40 -14.16
C ASN A 120 -13.95 -6.28 -14.99
N ALA A 121 -14.01 -6.07 -16.31
CA ALA A 121 -14.76 -6.94 -17.23
C ALA A 121 -14.19 -8.36 -17.26
N TYR A 122 -12.86 -8.51 -17.37
CA TYR A 122 -12.22 -9.83 -17.34
C TYR A 122 -12.45 -10.55 -16.00
N ILE A 123 -12.30 -9.85 -14.87
CA ILE A 123 -12.57 -10.40 -13.53
C ILE A 123 -14.05 -10.80 -13.40
N SER A 124 -14.96 -9.96 -13.90
CA SER A 124 -16.41 -10.22 -13.90
C SER A 124 -16.80 -11.41 -14.77
N ASP A 125 -16.14 -11.62 -15.89
CA ASP A 125 -16.37 -12.78 -16.76
C ASP A 125 -16.01 -14.09 -16.03
N ASP A 126 -14.87 -14.14 -15.33
CA ASP A 126 -14.48 -15.30 -14.54
C ASP A 126 -15.44 -15.54 -13.37
N LEU A 127 -15.83 -14.46 -12.68
CA LEU A 127 -16.83 -14.49 -11.61
C LEU A 127 -18.18 -15.05 -12.10
N ASN A 128 -18.65 -14.63 -13.27
CA ASN A 128 -19.90 -15.13 -13.87
C ASN A 128 -19.81 -16.62 -14.23
N ASN A 129 -18.64 -17.11 -14.64
CA ASN A 129 -18.44 -18.54 -14.89
C ASN A 129 -18.62 -19.36 -13.60
N PHE A 130 -18.04 -18.91 -12.48
CA PHE A 130 -18.23 -19.56 -11.17
C PHE A 130 -19.68 -19.54 -10.71
N TRP A 131 -20.40 -18.44 -10.93
CA TRP A 131 -21.84 -18.34 -10.62
C TRP A 131 -22.68 -19.34 -11.42
N ASN A 132 -22.44 -19.43 -12.73
CA ASN A 132 -23.16 -20.35 -13.60
C ASN A 132 -22.89 -21.83 -13.23
N ASP A 133 -21.64 -22.17 -12.91
CA ASP A 133 -21.27 -23.50 -12.40
C ASP A 133 -21.97 -23.81 -11.08
N TYR A 134 -21.99 -22.86 -10.14
CA TYR A 134 -22.70 -23.00 -8.87
C TYR A 134 -24.18 -23.34 -9.07
N VAL A 135 -24.88 -22.58 -9.93
CA VAL A 135 -26.31 -22.81 -10.22
C VAL A 135 -26.54 -24.19 -10.81
N LYS A 136 -25.68 -24.61 -11.76
CA LYS A 136 -25.77 -25.93 -12.40
C LYS A 136 -25.59 -27.06 -11.38
N ASP A 137 -24.56 -27.01 -10.54
CA ASP A 137 -24.30 -28.05 -9.54
C ASP A 137 -25.38 -28.09 -8.46
N SER A 138 -25.90 -26.91 -8.07
CA SER A 138 -27.02 -26.79 -7.13
C SER A 138 -28.29 -27.48 -7.66
N ILE A 139 -28.65 -27.26 -8.93
CA ILE A 139 -29.82 -27.90 -9.57
C ILE A 139 -29.62 -29.41 -9.68
N ASN A 140 -28.39 -29.87 -9.92
CA ASN A 140 -28.05 -31.30 -10.00
C ASN A 140 -27.95 -31.98 -8.62
N GLY A 141 -28.05 -31.22 -7.52
CA GLY A 141 -27.97 -31.73 -6.16
C GLY A 141 -26.56 -31.99 -5.63
N ASP A 142 -25.51 -31.60 -6.36
CA ASP A 142 -24.12 -31.65 -5.89
C ASP A 142 -23.78 -30.39 -5.07
N LEU A 143 -24.26 -30.37 -3.83
CA LEU A 143 -24.08 -29.21 -2.95
C LEU A 143 -22.62 -28.98 -2.55
N LEU A 144 -21.76 -30.01 -2.54
CA LEU A 144 -20.36 -29.83 -2.17
C LEU A 144 -19.61 -29.05 -3.26
N SER A 145 -19.75 -29.47 -4.52
CA SER A 145 -19.14 -28.76 -5.65
C SER A 145 -19.73 -27.36 -5.80
N ALA A 146 -21.05 -27.22 -5.66
CA ALA A 146 -21.72 -25.92 -5.66
C ALA A 146 -21.11 -24.96 -4.63
N ASN A 147 -20.96 -25.38 -3.37
CA ASN A 147 -20.39 -24.49 -2.33
C ASN A 147 -18.94 -24.07 -2.62
N LYS A 148 -18.11 -24.94 -3.24
CA LYS A 148 -16.76 -24.56 -3.67
C LYS A 148 -16.80 -23.46 -4.75
N LYS A 149 -17.70 -23.59 -5.72
CA LYS A 149 -17.89 -22.58 -6.78
C LYS A 149 -18.41 -21.25 -6.23
N LEU A 150 -19.31 -21.31 -5.24
CA LEU A 150 -19.80 -20.12 -4.55
C LEU A 150 -18.69 -19.41 -3.76
N LEU A 151 -17.76 -20.15 -3.17
CA LEU A 151 -16.60 -19.57 -2.49
C LEU A 151 -15.72 -18.79 -3.49
N GLU A 152 -15.35 -19.39 -4.63
CA GLU A 152 -14.56 -18.73 -5.67
C GLU A 152 -15.25 -17.48 -6.23
N TYR A 153 -16.57 -17.56 -6.44
CA TYR A 153 -17.39 -16.41 -6.81
C TYR A 153 -17.24 -15.25 -5.81
N ASN A 154 -17.38 -15.53 -4.51
CA ASN A 154 -17.28 -14.50 -3.47
C ASN A 154 -15.87 -13.92 -3.36
N ILE A 155 -14.83 -14.75 -3.57
CA ILE A 155 -13.43 -14.32 -3.59
C ILE A 155 -13.21 -13.30 -4.71
N LEU A 156 -13.60 -13.61 -5.95
CA LEU A 156 -13.48 -12.66 -7.06
C LEU A 156 -14.37 -11.42 -6.87
N LYS A 157 -15.56 -11.59 -6.30
CA LYS A 157 -16.44 -10.47 -6.00
C LYS A 157 -15.76 -9.49 -5.03
N SER A 158 -15.06 -10.02 -4.02
CA SER A 158 -14.34 -9.19 -3.05
C SER A 158 -13.23 -8.35 -3.69
N VAL A 159 -12.61 -8.82 -4.78
CA VAL A 159 -11.63 -8.04 -5.57
C VAL A 159 -12.32 -6.84 -6.21
N LEU A 160 -13.47 -7.04 -6.84
CA LEU A 160 -14.23 -5.96 -7.48
C LEU A 160 -14.77 -4.96 -6.44
N ASP A 161 -15.29 -5.46 -5.32
CA ASP A 161 -15.84 -4.62 -4.25
C ASP A 161 -14.74 -3.81 -3.52
N SER A 162 -13.48 -4.28 -3.54
CA SER A 162 -12.40 -3.66 -2.76
C SER A 162 -12.15 -2.19 -3.04
N GLU A 163 -12.43 -1.72 -4.27
CA GLU A 163 -12.34 -0.30 -4.64
C GLU A 163 -13.25 0.56 -3.75
N LEU A 164 -14.54 0.21 -3.70
CA LEU A 164 -15.54 0.94 -2.93
C LEU A 164 -15.37 0.72 -1.43
N ASP A 165 -15.03 -0.50 -1.02
CA ASP A 165 -14.77 -0.81 0.38
C ASP A 165 -13.61 0.06 0.91
N TYR A 166 -12.55 0.25 0.13
CA TYR A 166 -11.42 1.10 0.53
C TYR A 166 -11.79 2.59 0.50
N TYR A 167 -12.50 3.04 -0.54
CA TYR A 167 -13.04 4.41 -0.62
C TYR A 167 -13.93 4.78 0.57
N ASN A 168 -14.74 3.83 1.05
CA ASN A 168 -15.63 3.98 2.19
C ASN A 168 -14.96 3.73 3.55
N ASN A 169 -13.66 3.40 3.57
CA ASN A 169 -12.91 3.08 4.78
C ASN A 169 -13.49 1.85 5.53
N GLU A 170 -14.00 0.88 4.79
CA GLU A 170 -14.48 -0.41 5.29
C GLU A 170 -13.36 -1.45 5.36
N ILE A 171 -12.34 -1.28 4.52
CA ILE A 171 -11.10 -2.04 4.54
C ILE A 171 -9.90 -1.10 4.57
N GLU A 172 -8.77 -1.66 4.99
CA GLU A 172 -7.46 -1.03 4.94
C GLU A 172 -6.67 -1.52 3.71
N LEU A 173 -5.52 -0.90 3.45
CA LEU A 173 -4.71 -1.19 2.26
C LEU A 173 -4.19 -2.64 2.23
N ASN A 174 -3.82 -3.19 3.38
CA ASN A 174 -3.43 -4.61 3.56
C ASN A 174 -4.52 -5.57 3.07
N GLU A 175 -5.78 -5.31 3.40
CA GLU A 175 -6.89 -6.16 3.02
C GLU A 175 -7.18 -6.05 1.52
N MET A 176 -7.04 -4.85 0.92
CA MET A 176 -7.08 -4.72 -0.54
C MET A 176 -5.97 -5.56 -1.20
N HIS A 177 -4.73 -5.49 -0.72
CA HIS A 177 -3.63 -6.32 -1.24
C HIS A 177 -3.91 -7.82 -1.06
N ARG A 178 -4.45 -8.22 0.10
CA ARG A 178 -4.82 -9.62 0.36
C ARG A 178 -5.83 -10.14 -0.66
N ARG A 179 -6.91 -9.40 -0.91
CA ARG A 179 -7.93 -9.77 -1.91
C ARG A 179 -7.32 -9.88 -3.31
N MET A 180 -6.37 -9.00 -3.66
CA MET A 180 -5.69 -8.99 -4.95
C MET A 180 -4.74 -10.18 -5.17
N ILE A 181 -4.14 -10.73 -4.12
CA ILE A 181 -3.32 -11.95 -4.24
C ILE A 181 -4.08 -13.25 -3.97
N TYR A 182 -5.22 -13.18 -3.29
CA TYR A 182 -6.06 -14.34 -2.97
C TYR A 182 -7.24 -14.45 -3.93
N ASN A 183 -7.00 -14.80 -5.20
CA ASN A 183 -8.05 -15.04 -6.19
C ASN A 183 -7.52 -15.85 -7.40
N SER A 184 -8.45 -16.37 -8.21
CA SER A 184 -8.14 -17.19 -9.39
C SER A 184 -7.35 -16.44 -10.48
N VAL A 185 -7.44 -15.11 -10.58
CA VAL A 185 -6.70 -14.34 -11.59
C VAL A 185 -5.21 -14.29 -11.22
N TYR A 186 -4.89 -13.98 -9.97
CA TYR A 186 -3.53 -14.05 -9.44
C TYR A 186 -2.93 -15.45 -9.60
N ASP A 187 -3.75 -16.49 -9.44
CA ASP A 187 -3.34 -17.88 -9.60
C ASP A 187 -3.04 -18.25 -11.05
N LYS A 188 -3.84 -17.76 -12.01
CA LYS A 188 -3.59 -17.95 -13.44
C LYS A 188 -2.28 -17.28 -13.87
N ILE A 189 -2.00 -16.08 -13.36
CA ILE A 189 -0.76 -15.33 -13.63
C ILE A 189 0.45 -16.13 -13.13
N ASN A 190 0.38 -16.62 -11.90
CA ASN A 190 1.51 -17.30 -11.28
C ASN A 190 1.59 -18.80 -11.63
N MET A 191 0.52 -19.40 -12.16
CA MET A 191 0.41 -20.77 -12.70
C MET A 191 0.55 -21.93 -11.69
N ASN A 192 1.35 -21.80 -10.64
CA ASN A 192 1.58 -22.86 -9.65
C ASN A 192 1.99 -22.27 -8.29
N THR A 193 1.98 -23.11 -7.26
CA THR A 193 2.28 -22.72 -5.88
C THR A 193 3.71 -22.20 -5.70
N PHE A 194 4.69 -22.78 -6.39
CA PHE A 194 6.08 -22.29 -6.33
C PHE A 194 6.17 -20.83 -6.78
N ASN A 195 5.60 -20.51 -7.93
CA ASN A 195 5.58 -19.15 -8.48
C ASN A 195 4.72 -18.22 -7.62
N PHE A 196 3.57 -18.69 -7.15
CA PHE A 196 2.68 -17.91 -6.27
C PHE A 196 3.41 -17.43 -5.01
N ILE A 197 4.15 -18.32 -4.34
CA ILE A 197 4.89 -17.97 -3.12
C ILE A 197 5.97 -16.93 -3.44
N ASN A 198 6.79 -17.18 -4.46
CA ASN A 198 7.85 -16.24 -4.85
C ASN A 198 7.29 -14.88 -5.24
N ALA A 199 6.20 -14.86 -6.03
CA ALA A 199 5.54 -13.64 -6.45
C ALA A 199 4.89 -12.90 -5.27
N ALA A 200 4.26 -13.59 -4.32
CA ALA A 200 3.68 -12.93 -3.15
C ALA A 200 4.74 -12.24 -2.29
N PHE A 201 5.88 -12.89 -2.07
CA PHE A 201 7.00 -12.30 -1.34
C PHE A 201 7.64 -11.13 -2.10
N ASP A 202 7.89 -11.28 -3.40
CA ASP A 202 8.49 -10.22 -4.22
C ASP A 202 7.53 -9.03 -4.36
N ASN A 203 6.29 -9.30 -4.76
CA ASN A 203 5.28 -8.27 -4.96
C ASN A 203 4.91 -7.54 -3.68
N LEU A 204 4.92 -8.16 -2.50
CA LEU A 204 4.49 -7.50 -1.26
C LEU A 204 5.64 -7.01 -0.39
N LEU A 205 6.75 -7.76 -0.33
CA LEU A 205 7.85 -7.51 0.61
C LEU A 205 9.15 -7.07 -0.09
N PHE A 206 9.17 -6.97 -1.43
CA PHE A 206 10.35 -6.59 -2.22
C PHE A 206 11.58 -7.50 -1.99
N ARG A 207 11.33 -8.77 -1.71
CA ARG A 207 12.36 -9.81 -1.56
C ARG A 207 11.82 -11.17 -1.90
N TYR A 208 12.70 -12.11 -2.21
CA TYR A 208 12.34 -13.53 -2.26
C TYR A 208 12.19 -14.13 -0.85
N PRO A 209 11.40 -15.22 -0.72
CA PRO A 209 11.34 -15.96 0.53
C PRO A 209 12.69 -16.62 0.83
N THR A 210 13.03 -16.75 2.11
CA THR A 210 14.07 -17.67 2.55
C THR A 210 13.63 -19.12 2.30
N GLN A 211 14.56 -20.07 2.25
CA GLN A 211 14.22 -21.48 2.04
C GLN A 211 13.21 -21.99 3.08
N TYR A 212 13.38 -21.62 4.35
CA TYR A 212 12.44 -22.00 5.42
C TYR A 212 11.04 -21.42 5.18
N GLU A 213 10.94 -20.12 4.87
CA GLU A 213 9.64 -19.49 4.57
C GLU A 213 8.97 -20.15 3.36
N PHE A 214 9.74 -20.46 2.32
CA PHE A 214 9.21 -21.14 1.14
C PHE A 214 8.66 -22.53 1.49
N ASP A 215 9.44 -23.35 2.19
CA ASP A 215 9.06 -24.72 2.53
C ASP A 215 7.80 -24.77 3.41
N GLU A 216 7.73 -23.92 4.44
CA GLU A 216 6.57 -23.83 5.34
C GLU A 216 5.32 -23.36 4.59
N VAL A 217 5.44 -22.35 3.71
CA VAL A 217 4.28 -21.86 2.94
C VAL A 217 3.83 -22.90 1.91
N TYR A 218 4.78 -23.61 1.29
CA TYR A 218 4.46 -24.67 0.34
C TYR A 218 3.65 -25.78 1.01
N LEU A 219 4.10 -26.28 2.18
CA LEU A 219 3.35 -27.27 2.97
C LEU A 219 2.01 -26.72 3.46
N MET A 220 1.94 -25.45 3.84
CA MET A 220 0.70 -24.80 4.27
C MET A 220 -0.36 -24.78 3.15
N ILE A 221 0.05 -24.53 1.90
CA ILE A 221 -0.86 -24.41 0.76
C ILE A 221 -1.21 -25.78 0.16
N GLU A 222 -0.22 -26.63 -0.11
CA GLU A 222 -0.44 -27.91 -0.81
C GLU A 222 -1.04 -28.98 0.11
N ASP A 223 -0.47 -29.12 1.31
CA ASP A 223 -0.84 -30.21 2.22
C ASP A 223 -1.93 -29.80 3.23
N ASN A 224 -2.29 -28.51 3.26
CA ASN A 224 -3.24 -27.93 4.23
C ASN A 224 -2.88 -28.26 5.69
N THR A 225 -1.58 -28.33 5.99
CA THR A 225 -1.06 -28.60 7.33
C THR A 225 -0.76 -27.31 8.08
N ALA A 226 -0.88 -27.32 9.41
CA ALA A 226 -0.51 -26.18 10.24
C ALA A 226 1.00 -25.94 10.19
N GLN A 227 1.42 -24.76 9.75
CA GLN A 227 2.81 -24.33 9.59
C GLN A 227 3.00 -22.94 10.22
N ILE A 228 4.25 -22.54 10.48
CA ILE A 228 4.56 -21.22 11.06
C ILE A 228 5.46 -20.44 10.12
N VAL A 229 4.97 -19.32 9.62
CA VAL A 229 5.68 -18.40 8.73
C VAL A 229 5.48 -16.95 9.17
N LEU A 230 6.51 -16.12 9.04
CA LEU A 230 6.49 -14.70 9.46
C LEU A 230 5.96 -14.51 10.90
N GLY A 231 6.32 -15.45 11.79
CA GLY A 231 5.92 -15.43 13.20
C GLY A 231 4.45 -15.78 13.50
N SER A 232 3.66 -16.15 12.49
CA SER A 232 2.24 -16.48 12.64
C SER A 232 1.92 -17.90 12.14
N SER A 233 0.89 -18.51 12.72
CA SER A 233 0.43 -19.86 12.34
C SER A 233 -0.70 -19.79 11.31
N GLY A 234 -0.63 -20.67 10.31
CA GLY A 234 -1.66 -20.84 9.27
C GLY A 234 -1.69 -22.28 8.77
N ASN A 235 -2.75 -22.66 8.06
CA ASN A 235 -2.93 -24.03 7.58
C ASN A 235 -3.53 -24.15 6.17
N ASN A 236 -3.64 -23.03 5.45
CA ASN A 236 -4.12 -22.99 4.08
C ASN A 236 -3.66 -21.69 3.42
N LYS A 237 -3.96 -21.55 2.13
CA LYS A 237 -3.63 -20.36 1.33
C LYS A 237 -4.27 -19.07 1.85
N GLU A 238 -5.53 -19.12 2.28
CA GLU A 238 -6.22 -17.96 2.85
C GLU A 238 -5.46 -17.42 4.07
N ALA A 239 -5.09 -18.32 4.99
CA ALA A 239 -4.30 -18.00 6.17
C ALA A 239 -2.94 -17.40 5.79
N PHE A 240 -2.23 -17.99 4.82
CA PHE A 240 -0.97 -17.41 4.33
C PHE A 240 -1.14 -15.98 3.80
N THR A 241 -2.12 -15.75 2.93
CA THR A 241 -2.37 -14.41 2.36
C THR A 241 -2.74 -13.39 3.43
N ASN A 242 -3.46 -13.81 4.47
CA ASN A 242 -3.74 -12.98 5.63
C ASN A 242 -2.46 -12.67 6.44
N ILE A 243 -1.63 -13.69 6.71
CA ILE A 243 -0.37 -13.52 7.45
C ILE A 243 0.55 -12.54 6.74
N ILE A 244 0.84 -12.76 5.46
CA ILE A 244 1.84 -11.95 4.75
C ILE A 244 1.42 -10.48 4.68
N CYS A 245 0.14 -10.17 4.48
CA CYS A 245 -0.37 -8.80 4.42
C CYS A 245 -0.48 -8.09 5.78
N ASN A 246 -0.30 -8.78 6.90
CA ASN A 246 -0.45 -8.21 8.25
C ASN A 246 0.85 -8.20 9.06
N THR A 247 1.98 -8.24 8.36
CA THR A 247 3.33 -8.23 8.96
C THR A 247 3.93 -6.84 8.92
N ARG A 248 4.92 -6.57 9.79
CA ARG A 248 5.66 -5.30 9.75
C ARG A 248 6.36 -5.12 8.40
N GLU A 249 6.89 -6.22 7.87
CA GLU A 249 7.55 -6.32 6.59
C GLU A 249 6.62 -5.92 5.42
N PHE A 250 5.32 -6.19 5.53
CA PHE A 250 4.35 -5.72 4.53
C PHE A 250 4.26 -4.20 4.49
N TYR A 251 4.19 -3.54 5.65
CA TYR A 251 4.13 -2.08 5.71
C TYR A 251 5.44 -1.43 5.22
N GLU A 252 6.61 -2.03 5.50
CA GLU A 252 7.89 -1.63 4.91
C GLU A 252 7.91 -1.81 3.39
N GLY A 253 7.32 -2.91 2.89
CA GLY A 253 7.11 -3.15 1.47
C GLY A 253 6.20 -2.09 0.83
N VAL A 254 5.11 -1.70 1.48
CA VAL A 254 4.22 -0.64 0.99
C VAL A 254 4.94 0.72 0.94
N ILE A 255 5.77 1.06 1.94
CA ILE A 255 6.61 2.26 1.89
C ILE A 255 7.58 2.19 0.71
N THR A 256 8.25 1.04 0.53
CA THR A 256 9.15 0.82 -0.61
C THR A 256 8.44 1.03 -1.94
N TRP A 257 7.23 0.50 -2.08
CA TRP A 257 6.40 0.70 -3.25
C TRP A 257 6.07 2.18 -3.49
N ALA A 258 5.72 2.93 -2.45
CA ALA A 258 5.44 4.36 -2.56
C ALA A 258 6.67 5.14 -3.07
N TYR A 259 7.86 4.86 -2.52
CA TYR A 259 9.11 5.50 -2.96
C TYR A 259 9.48 5.15 -4.40
N VAL A 260 9.40 3.86 -4.77
CA VAL A 260 9.71 3.43 -6.15
C VAL A 260 8.74 4.06 -7.14
N THR A 261 7.46 4.18 -6.76
CA THR A 261 6.43 4.76 -7.64
C THR A 261 6.57 6.27 -7.75
N LEU A 262 6.75 6.97 -6.64
CA LEU A 262 6.70 8.44 -6.59
C LEU A 262 8.06 9.09 -6.84
N LEU A 263 9.16 8.45 -6.46
CA LEU A 263 10.53 9.00 -6.55
C LEU A 263 11.48 8.17 -7.43
N ALA A 264 11.03 7.02 -7.96
CA ALA A 264 11.85 6.12 -8.77
C ALA A 264 13.15 5.65 -8.08
N ARG A 265 13.15 5.53 -6.75
CA ARG A 265 14.25 4.99 -5.94
C ARG A 265 13.73 4.21 -4.74
N TYR A 266 14.61 3.47 -4.07
CA TYR A 266 14.31 2.86 -2.78
C TYR A 266 14.43 3.87 -1.64
N PRO A 267 13.64 3.73 -0.56
CA PRO A 267 13.82 4.53 0.64
C PRO A 267 15.12 4.15 1.36
N SER A 268 15.72 5.12 2.03
CA SER A 268 16.78 4.86 3.00
C SER A 268 16.21 4.20 4.27
N SER A 269 17.10 3.63 5.09
CA SER A 269 16.70 3.04 6.37
C SER A 269 16.11 4.08 7.33
N GLU A 270 16.56 5.32 7.27
CA GLU A 270 16.04 6.42 8.09
C GLU A 270 14.64 6.84 7.65
N GLU A 271 14.42 7.04 6.35
CA GLU A 271 13.10 7.35 5.79
C GLU A 271 12.08 6.24 6.11
N THR A 272 12.50 4.98 5.98
CA THR A 272 11.65 3.83 6.32
C THR A 272 11.31 3.82 7.81
N ASP A 273 12.30 4.02 8.69
CA ASP A 273 12.07 4.03 10.15
C ASP A 273 11.09 5.15 10.53
N ILE A 274 11.30 6.37 10.04
CA ILE A 274 10.43 7.53 10.31
C ILE A 274 8.97 7.25 9.93
N LEU A 275 8.74 6.72 8.72
CA LEU A 275 7.39 6.41 8.25
C LEU A 275 6.77 5.25 9.03
N MET A 276 7.56 4.23 9.36
CA MET A 276 7.10 3.06 10.12
C MET A 276 6.68 3.39 11.56
N GLN A 277 7.23 4.43 12.18
CA GLN A 277 6.82 4.85 13.54
C GLN A 277 5.34 5.26 13.61
N LYS A 278 4.73 5.62 12.49
CA LYS A 278 3.32 6.01 12.41
C LYS A 278 2.50 5.02 11.59
N PHE A 279 2.92 4.74 10.35
CA PHE A 279 2.14 3.97 9.38
C PHE A 279 1.78 2.55 9.86
N TYR A 280 2.67 1.89 10.59
CA TYR A 280 2.42 0.55 11.13
C TYR A 280 1.29 0.51 12.18
N TYR A 281 0.97 1.65 12.80
CA TYR A 281 -0.01 1.72 13.88
C TYR A 281 -1.35 2.31 13.46
N ASP A 282 -1.34 3.25 12.52
CA ASP A 282 -2.56 3.92 12.04
C ASP A 282 -3.04 3.44 10.67
N HIS A 283 -2.19 2.70 9.96
CA HIS A 283 -2.44 2.16 8.62
C HIS A 283 -2.81 3.24 7.58
N ASP A 284 -2.43 4.50 7.82
CA ASP A 284 -2.73 5.64 6.94
C ASP A 284 -1.71 5.74 5.80
N PHE A 285 -1.99 5.01 4.71
CA PHE A 285 -1.16 5.06 3.52
C PHE A 285 -1.21 6.42 2.82
N GLN A 286 -2.35 7.10 2.87
CA GLN A 286 -2.52 8.44 2.32
C GLN A 286 -1.54 9.40 2.98
N TRP A 287 -1.31 9.28 4.29
CA TRP A 287 -0.30 10.03 5.01
C TRP A 287 1.12 9.73 4.51
N VAL A 288 1.47 8.46 4.28
CA VAL A 288 2.78 8.09 3.70
C VAL A 288 3.01 8.78 2.36
N GLN A 289 2.01 8.76 1.46
CA GLN A 289 2.10 9.47 0.18
C GLN A 289 2.31 10.97 0.39
N ARG A 290 1.55 11.60 1.29
CA ARG A 290 1.71 13.04 1.58
C ARG A 290 3.11 13.38 2.08
N GLN A 291 3.69 12.55 2.96
CA GLN A 291 5.06 12.78 3.45
C GLN A 291 6.10 12.77 2.34
N ILE A 292 5.94 11.91 1.34
CA ILE A 292 6.82 11.84 0.18
C ILE A 292 6.56 13.03 -0.75
N MET A 293 5.31 13.29 -1.09
CA MET A 293 4.92 14.25 -2.14
C MET A 293 5.00 15.72 -1.72
N GLN A 294 5.03 16.01 -0.41
CA GLN A 294 5.28 17.38 0.07
C GLN A 294 6.77 17.77 0.04
N SER A 295 7.68 16.79 -0.06
CA SER A 295 9.13 17.01 -0.01
C SER A 295 9.65 17.83 -1.19
N ASP A 296 10.77 18.52 -1.00
CA ASP A 296 11.44 19.26 -2.08
C ASP A 296 12.00 18.33 -3.16
N GLU A 297 12.41 17.11 -2.80
CA GLU A 297 12.87 16.10 -3.75
C GLU A 297 11.76 15.71 -4.73
N TYR A 298 10.55 15.44 -4.23
CA TYR A 298 9.41 15.15 -5.10
C TYR A 298 9.01 16.39 -5.92
N ALA A 299 9.07 17.58 -5.32
CA ALA A 299 8.71 18.82 -6.00
C ALA A 299 9.76 19.31 -7.02
N HIS A 300 10.98 18.78 -6.96
CA HIS A 300 12.17 19.28 -7.65
C HIS A 300 12.42 20.78 -7.36
N PHE A 301 12.36 21.16 -6.08
CA PHE A 301 12.65 22.53 -5.64
C PHE A 301 14.10 22.73 -5.16
N ASP A 302 14.91 21.66 -5.17
CA ASP A 302 16.34 21.66 -4.84
C ASP A 302 17.23 22.31 -5.90
#